data_AF-A0A1Z8MMY9-F1
#
_entry.id   AF-A0A1Z8MMY9-F1
#
_cell.length_a   1.000
_cell.length_b   1.000
_cell.length_c   1.000
_cell.angle_alpha   90.00
_cell.angle_beta   90.00
_cell.angle_gamma   90.00
#
_symmetry.space_group_name_H-M   'P 1'
#
loop_
_entity.id
_entity.type
_entity.pdbx_description
1 polymer ?
#
loop_
_entity_poly.entity_id
_entity_poly.type
_entity_poly.pdbx_seq_one_letter_code
_entity_poly.pdbx_strand_id
1 'polypeptide(L)'
;NDPKTGAFVVIMQRVHEGDLTGHILANEIGDEWDHLCLPARYEIGHPTKTRSSLGFTDPRTKEGELLWPNRIDDKTLSNLERSLGTYASAGQLQQRPAPKGGGILKSEWWVPWEGDELPEIEYVLQSWDTAFSIKEKSSYSARTTWGVFRHRGAMCAMVLEAWWDRVTYPELRKIAQESYEEYDPDAVLIEKKASGQSLLQDLRMAGIPVIEYSPDRDKQARAHASSALLEDGRIYFPKGKKWAKNLIDICAAFPAVENDDIVDTCTQAWLRLRKGWFVTHSGDYEDDDEPMRKRLTMYG
;
A
#
# COMPACT_ATOMS: atom_id res chain seq x y z
N ASN A 1 -39.78 -8.46 13.12
CA ASN A 1 -39.03 -7.23 12.81
C ASN A 1 -40.04 -6.09 12.88
N ASP A 2 -40.30 -5.60 14.09
CA ASP A 2 -41.27 -4.52 14.32
C ASP A 2 -40.54 -3.18 14.27
N PRO A 3 -40.81 -2.33 13.27
CA PRO A 3 -40.14 -1.03 13.15
C PRO A 3 -40.37 -0.09 14.34
N LYS A 4 -41.37 -0.33 15.18
CA LYS A 4 -41.70 0.52 16.34
C LYS A 4 -40.97 0.13 17.63
N THR A 5 -40.57 -1.13 17.77
CA THR A 5 -40.02 -1.68 19.02
C THR A 5 -38.68 -2.39 18.85
N GLY A 6 -38.22 -2.58 17.61
CA GLY A 6 -36.91 -3.14 17.31
C GLY A 6 -35.78 -2.20 17.71
N ALA A 7 -34.67 -2.78 18.18
CA ALA A 7 -33.42 -2.08 18.42
C ALA A 7 -32.39 -2.45 17.34
N PHE A 8 -31.58 -1.48 16.95
CA PHE A 8 -30.44 -1.70 16.05
C PHE A 8 -29.14 -1.56 16.84
N VAL A 9 -28.22 -2.52 16.64
CA VAL A 9 -26.90 -2.49 17.25
C VAL A 9 -25.87 -2.76 16.16
N VAL A 10 -24.91 -1.84 16.03
CA VAL A 10 -23.78 -1.98 15.10
C VAL A 10 -22.51 -2.12 15.92
N ILE A 11 -21.80 -3.24 15.73
CA ILE A 11 -20.51 -3.51 16.36
C ILE A 11 -19.52 -3.77 15.25
N MET A 12 -18.59 -2.84 15.04
CA MET A 12 -17.56 -2.97 14.03
C MET A 12 -16.32 -2.16 14.39
N GLN A 13 -15.19 -2.53 13.79
CA GLN A 13 -14.01 -1.67 13.73
C GLN A 13 -14.19 -0.63 12.63
N ARG A 14 -13.67 0.59 12.85
CA ARG A 14 -13.64 1.61 11.80
C ARG A 14 -12.54 1.27 10.79
N VAL A 15 -12.87 1.24 9.51
CA VAL A 15 -11.90 0.94 8.44
C VAL A 15 -11.74 2.09 7.44
N HIS A 16 -12.73 2.99 7.40
CA HIS A 16 -12.77 4.11 6.47
C HIS A 16 -13.72 5.20 7.00
N GLU A 17 -13.57 6.45 6.55
CA GLU A 17 -14.47 7.53 6.97
C GLU A 17 -15.92 7.29 6.53
N GLY A 18 -16.09 6.69 5.34
CA GLY A 18 -17.39 6.31 4.76
C GLY A 18 -17.86 4.89 5.07
N ASP A 19 -17.32 4.23 6.08
CA ASP A 19 -17.88 2.93 6.53
C ASP A 19 -19.30 3.08 7.11
N LEU A 20 -19.98 1.95 7.42
CA LEU A 20 -21.37 2.00 7.90
C LEU A 20 -21.54 2.91 9.13
N THR A 21 -20.59 2.88 10.06
CA THR A 21 -20.61 3.74 11.24
C THR A 21 -20.42 5.20 10.85
N GLY A 22 -19.47 5.50 9.97
CA GLY A 22 -19.27 6.84 9.42
C GLY A 22 -20.49 7.39 8.68
N HIS A 23 -21.17 6.55 7.90
CA HIS A 23 -22.41 6.91 7.22
C HIS A 23 -23.53 7.23 8.22
N ILE A 24 -23.73 6.40 9.24
CA ILE A 24 -24.73 6.65 10.30
C ILE A 24 -24.45 7.97 11.00
N LEU A 25 -23.19 8.23 11.38
CA LEU A 25 -22.78 9.43 12.10
C LEU A 25 -22.85 10.72 11.26
N ALA A 26 -22.69 10.61 9.94
CA ALA A 26 -22.72 11.76 9.02
C ALA A 26 -24.15 12.18 8.62
N ASN A 27 -25.13 11.29 8.78
CA ASN A 27 -26.53 11.58 8.45
C ASN A 27 -27.25 12.28 9.63
N GLU A 28 -28.39 12.94 9.35
CA GLU A 28 -29.23 13.60 10.36
C GLU A 28 -29.78 12.65 11.45
N ILE A 29 -29.72 11.34 11.22
CA ILE A 29 -30.06 10.30 12.21
C ILE A 29 -28.93 10.02 13.20
N GLY A 30 -27.71 10.50 12.98
CA GLY A 30 -26.55 10.21 13.84
C GLY A 30 -26.74 10.67 15.29
N ASP A 31 -27.53 11.73 15.50
CA ASP A 31 -27.90 12.22 16.83
C ASP A 31 -28.87 11.29 17.59
N GLU A 32 -29.53 10.37 16.88
CA GLU A 32 -30.38 9.33 17.49
C GLU A 32 -29.58 8.08 17.90
N TRP A 33 -28.33 7.95 17.45
CA TRP A 33 -27.46 6.82 17.78
C TRP A 33 -26.54 7.13 18.97
N ASP A 34 -26.51 6.20 19.91
CA ASP A 34 -25.54 6.24 21.01
C ASP A 34 -24.21 5.60 20.57
N HIS A 35 -23.24 6.44 20.22
CA HIS A 35 -21.94 5.98 19.73
C HIS A 35 -20.92 5.86 20.88
N LEU A 36 -20.58 4.62 21.23
CA LEU A 36 -19.51 4.28 22.15
C LEU A 36 -18.26 3.83 21.38
N CYS A 37 -17.13 4.50 21.61
CA CYS A 37 -15.85 4.16 21.01
C CYS A 37 -14.85 3.70 22.09
N LEU A 38 -14.28 2.52 21.90
CA LEU A 38 -13.28 1.92 22.78
C LEU A 38 -11.98 1.66 22.01
N PRO A 39 -11.02 2.59 22.03
CA PRO A 39 -9.75 2.42 21.31
C PRO A 39 -8.86 1.37 21.99
N ALA A 40 -8.02 0.70 21.21
CA ALA A 40 -7.11 -0.34 21.69
C ALA A 40 -6.13 0.21 22.74
N ARG A 41 -5.58 1.41 22.52
CA ARG A 41 -4.89 2.22 23.54
C ARG A 41 -5.78 3.38 23.96
N TYR A 42 -5.93 3.58 25.26
CA TYR A 42 -6.72 4.69 25.78
C TYR A 42 -6.08 6.03 25.43
N GLU A 43 -6.88 6.99 24.95
CA GLU A 43 -6.46 8.35 24.62
C GLU A 43 -7.24 9.36 25.46
N ILE A 44 -6.53 10.19 26.22
CA ILE A 44 -7.12 11.31 26.95
C ILE A 44 -7.59 12.35 25.93
N GLY A 45 -8.87 12.72 26.01
CA GLY A 45 -9.46 13.68 25.07
C GLY A 45 -9.75 13.09 23.69
N HIS A 46 -9.93 11.77 23.58
CA HIS A 46 -10.44 11.16 22.36
C HIS A 46 -11.72 11.89 21.88
N PRO A 47 -11.84 12.23 20.59
CA PRO A 47 -12.93 13.05 20.06
C PRO A 47 -14.31 12.38 20.16
N THR A 48 -14.34 11.05 20.29
CA THR A 48 -15.57 10.26 20.47
C THR A 48 -15.81 9.96 21.94
N LYS A 49 -17.08 9.99 22.35
CA LYS A 49 -17.52 9.73 23.72
C LYS A 49 -17.09 8.33 24.18
N THR A 50 -16.56 8.25 25.40
CA THR A 50 -16.19 7.00 26.11
C THR A 50 -17.30 6.50 27.04
N ARG A 51 -18.49 7.10 26.94
CA ARG A 51 -19.68 6.80 27.75
C ARG A 51 -20.86 6.49 26.85
N SER A 52 -21.61 5.45 27.20
CA SER A 52 -22.88 5.12 26.58
C SER A 52 -24.07 5.60 27.43
N SER A 53 -25.20 5.84 26.76
CA SER A 53 -26.52 6.06 27.35
C SER A 53 -27.02 4.88 28.18
N LEU A 54 -26.51 3.66 27.93
CA LEU A 54 -26.80 2.44 28.68
C LEU A 54 -26.06 2.36 30.03
N GLY A 55 -25.31 3.39 30.41
CA GLY A 55 -24.65 3.49 31.70
C GLY A 55 -23.22 2.92 31.74
N PHE A 56 -22.68 2.48 30.60
CA PHE A 56 -21.27 2.10 30.52
C PHE A 56 -20.39 3.35 30.41
N THR A 57 -19.26 3.35 31.11
CA THR A 57 -18.19 4.34 30.95
C THR A 57 -16.86 3.59 30.95
N ASP A 58 -15.99 3.90 29.99
CA ASP A 58 -14.66 3.31 29.93
C ASP A 58 -13.90 3.56 31.26
N PRO A 59 -13.51 2.52 32.01
CA PRO A 59 -12.88 2.67 33.31
C PRO A 59 -11.41 3.12 33.22
N ARG A 60 -10.81 3.09 32.03
CA ARG A 60 -9.41 3.49 31.81
C ARG A 60 -9.26 4.99 31.99
N THR A 61 -8.12 5.40 32.53
CA THR A 61 -7.84 6.83 32.86
C THR A 61 -6.44 7.27 32.46
N LYS A 62 -5.55 6.34 32.13
CA LYS A 62 -4.16 6.65 31.79
C LYS A 62 -3.95 6.55 30.29
N GLU A 63 -3.28 7.56 29.71
CA GLU A 63 -2.86 7.54 28.31
C GLU A 63 -2.11 6.23 28.00
N GLY A 64 -2.47 5.58 26.90
CA GLY A 64 -1.87 4.33 26.45
C GLY A 64 -2.39 3.05 27.11
N GLU A 65 -3.31 3.13 28.08
CA GLU A 65 -3.85 1.96 28.79
C GLU A 65 -4.58 1.00 27.82
N LEU A 66 -4.17 -0.27 27.81
CA LEU A 66 -4.69 -1.27 26.87
C LEU A 66 -6.17 -1.60 27.18
N LEU A 67 -6.98 -1.76 26.13
CA LEU A 67 -8.40 -2.09 26.26
C LEU A 67 -8.61 -3.48 26.90
N TRP A 68 -7.78 -4.46 26.51
CA TRP A 68 -7.88 -5.82 27.02
C TRP A 68 -6.51 -6.52 27.09
N PRO A 69 -5.69 -6.20 28.11
CA PRO A 69 -4.31 -6.69 28.24
C PRO A 69 -4.19 -8.23 28.18
N ASN A 70 -5.15 -8.95 28.77
CA ASN A 70 -5.15 -10.42 28.79
C ASN A 70 -5.40 -11.06 27.42
N ARG A 71 -5.96 -10.30 26.46
CA ARG A 71 -6.26 -10.78 25.09
C ARG A 71 -5.21 -10.31 24.09
N ILE A 72 -4.83 -9.03 24.18
CA ILE A 72 -3.82 -8.40 23.33
C ILE A 72 -2.89 -7.63 24.26
N ASP A 73 -1.69 -8.17 24.48
CA ASP A 73 -0.67 -7.51 25.28
C ASP A 73 0.01 -6.36 24.52
N ASP A 74 0.83 -5.59 25.22
CA ASP A 74 1.50 -4.41 24.65
C ASP A 74 2.39 -4.76 23.46
N LYS A 75 3.15 -5.86 23.57
CA LYS A 75 4.07 -6.31 22.52
C LYS A 75 3.30 -6.71 21.26
N THR A 76 2.21 -7.45 21.41
CA THR A 76 1.35 -7.87 20.30
C THR A 76 0.68 -6.67 19.66
N LEU A 77 0.17 -5.73 20.47
CA LEU A 77 -0.45 -4.51 19.95
C LEU A 77 0.56 -3.66 19.19
N SER A 78 1.77 -3.45 19.71
CA SER A 78 2.83 -2.72 19.00
C SER A 78 3.28 -3.38 17.71
N ASN A 79 3.31 -4.71 17.65
CA ASN A 79 3.59 -5.41 16.40
C ASN A 79 2.46 -5.26 15.39
N LEU A 80 1.20 -5.28 15.85
CA LEU A 80 0.04 -5.04 15.02
C LEU A 80 0.01 -3.59 14.50
N GLU A 81 0.31 -2.61 15.36
CA GLU A 81 0.44 -1.19 15.01
C GLU A 81 1.49 -0.99 13.92
N ARG A 82 2.67 -1.58 14.09
CA ARG A 82 3.75 -1.53 13.08
C ARG A 82 3.34 -2.22 11.78
N SER A 83 2.64 -3.35 11.86
CA SER A 83 2.18 -4.09 10.69
C SER A 83 1.07 -3.36 9.92
N LEU A 84 0.21 -2.62 10.63
CA LEU A 84 -0.90 -1.85 10.06
C LEU A 84 -0.43 -0.49 9.53
N GLY A 85 0.59 0.11 10.14
CA GLY A 85 1.00 1.49 9.90
C GLY A 85 0.06 2.49 10.61
N THR A 86 0.49 3.75 10.73
CA THR A 86 -0.17 4.79 11.53
C THR A 86 -1.63 5.01 11.15
N TYR A 87 -1.98 5.01 9.85
CA TYR A 87 -3.36 5.24 9.42
C TYR A 87 -4.28 4.06 9.76
N ALA A 88 -3.92 2.84 9.35
CA ALA A 88 -4.78 1.68 9.59
C ALA A 88 -4.84 1.34 11.09
N SER A 89 -3.78 1.66 11.86
CA SER A 89 -3.82 1.64 13.32
C SER A 89 -4.78 2.69 13.87
N ALA A 90 -4.75 3.92 13.35
CA ALA A 90 -5.69 4.97 13.75
C ALA A 90 -7.14 4.52 13.50
N GLY A 91 -7.45 3.95 12.34
CA GLY A 91 -8.78 3.43 12.02
C GLY A 91 -9.17 2.19 12.82
N GLN A 92 -8.43 1.09 12.64
CA GLN A 92 -8.82 -0.23 13.15
C GLN A 92 -8.60 -0.39 14.65
N LEU A 93 -7.55 0.24 15.20
CA LEU A 93 -7.20 0.11 16.61
C LEU A 93 -7.74 1.29 17.42
N GLN A 94 -7.56 2.52 16.95
CA GLN A 94 -7.98 3.73 17.67
C GLN A 94 -9.36 4.25 17.26
N GLN A 95 -10.05 3.60 16.33
CA GLN A 95 -11.38 3.98 15.82
C GLN A 95 -11.46 5.41 15.24
N ARG A 96 -10.33 5.92 14.75
CA ARG A 96 -10.20 7.18 14.04
C ARG A 96 -9.75 6.91 12.60
N PRO A 97 -10.68 6.80 11.64
CA PRO A 97 -10.33 6.54 10.24
C PRO A 97 -9.56 7.68 9.55
N ALA A 98 -9.04 8.67 10.27
CA ALA A 98 -7.98 9.55 9.79
C ALA A 98 -6.94 9.79 10.90
N PRO A 99 -5.62 9.61 10.64
CA PRO A 99 -4.57 9.91 11.59
C PRO A 99 -4.50 11.42 11.80
N LYS A 100 -4.06 11.80 13.00
CA LYS A 100 -3.82 13.19 13.35
C LYS A 100 -2.68 13.72 12.48
N GLY A 101 -2.96 14.67 11.56
CA GLY A 101 -1.93 15.37 10.76
C GLY A 101 -2.08 15.36 9.24
N GLY A 102 -2.99 14.56 8.65
CA GLY A 102 -3.33 14.62 7.21
C GLY A 102 -2.28 14.05 6.24
N GLY A 103 -2.75 13.43 5.14
CA GLY A 103 -1.93 12.81 4.08
C GLY A 103 -1.67 11.31 4.28
N ILE A 104 -1.92 10.49 3.24
CA ILE A 104 -1.80 9.01 3.32
C ILE A 104 -0.35 8.54 3.17
N LEU A 105 0.40 9.16 2.27
CA LEU A 105 1.77 8.77 1.89
C LEU A 105 2.69 9.98 2.11
N LYS A 106 3.15 10.20 3.35
CA LYS A 106 3.88 11.43 3.67
C LYS A 106 5.24 11.49 2.97
N SER A 107 5.62 12.68 2.50
CA SER A 107 6.93 12.92 1.87
C SER A 107 8.09 12.67 2.84
N GLU A 108 7.91 12.97 4.13
CA GLU A 108 8.92 12.76 5.19
C GLU A 108 9.28 11.29 5.44
N TRP A 109 8.45 10.34 4.98
CA TRP A 109 8.69 8.91 5.13
C TRP A 109 9.59 8.33 4.01
N TRP A 110 9.83 9.08 2.94
CA TRP A 110 10.73 8.66 1.88
C TRP A 110 12.17 8.93 2.28
N VAL A 111 13.03 7.91 2.16
CA VAL A 111 14.43 8.01 2.60
C VAL A 111 15.32 8.38 1.41
N PRO A 112 16.05 9.50 1.45
CA PRO A 112 17.02 9.82 0.42
C PRO A 112 18.17 8.80 0.47
N TRP A 113 18.51 8.22 -0.69
CA TRP A 113 19.74 7.45 -0.82
C TRP A 113 20.93 8.41 -0.92
N GLU A 114 21.87 8.30 0.02
CA GLU A 114 23.04 9.16 0.14
C GLU A 114 24.29 8.58 -0.54
N GLY A 115 24.23 7.34 -1.05
CA GLY A 115 25.33 6.74 -1.79
C GLY A 115 25.48 7.34 -3.19
N ASP A 116 26.72 7.48 -3.65
CA ASP A 116 27.03 7.96 -5.01
C ASP A 116 26.59 6.97 -6.10
N GLU A 117 26.68 5.67 -5.80
CA GLU A 117 26.22 4.57 -6.64
C GLU A 117 24.92 3.97 -6.10
N LEU A 118 24.15 3.31 -6.97
CA LEU A 118 22.99 2.53 -6.56
C LEU A 118 23.44 1.39 -5.61
N PRO A 119 22.61 1.00 -4.62
CA PRO A 119 22.89 -0.19 -3.84
C PRO A 119 22.87 -1.43 -4.75
N GLU A 120 23.47 -2.51 -4.27
CA GLU A 120 23.39 -3.81 -4.94
C GLU A 120 21.92 -4.26 -4.99
N ILE A 121 21.33 -4.19 -6.18
CA ILE A 121 19.92 -4.55 -6.40
C ILE A 121 19.84 -6.06 -6.54
N GLU A 122 19.09 -6.69 -5.64
CA GLU A 122 18.85 -8.14 -5.61
C GLU A 122 17.66 -8.54 -6.48
N TYR A 123 16.71 -7.62 -6.72
CA TYR A 123 15.50 -7.89 -7.50
C TYR A 123 14.91 -6.60 -8.07
N VAL A 124 14.50 -6.61 -9.33
CA VAL A 124 13.87 -5.48 -10.01
C VAL A 124 12.40 -5.78 -10.28
N LEU A 125 11.53 -4.92 -9.76
CA LEU A 125 10.08 -4.98 -9.94
C LEU A 125 9.60 -3.77 -10.74
N GLN A 126 8.88 -4.02 -11.82
CA GLN A 126 8.22 -2.97 -12.56
C GLN A 126 6.71 -3.02 -12.35
N SER A 127 6.07 -1.87 -12.17
CA SER A 127 4.64 -1.76 -11.92
C SER A 127 4.00 -0.80 -12.90
N TRP A 128 3.00 -1.27 -13.62
CA TRP A 128 2.28 -0.54 -14.64
C TRP A 128 0.81 -0.35 -14.24
N ASP A 129 0.33 0.87 -14.42
CA ASP A 129 -1.08 1.21 -14.48
C ASP A 129 -1.37 1.76 -15.87
N THR A 130 -2.23 1.05 -16.60
CA THR A 130 -2.51 1.33 -18.00
C THR A 130 -3.96 1.74 -18.14
N ALA A 131 -4.19 3.01 -18.43
CA ALA A 131 -5.51 3.49 -18.81
C ALA A 131 -5.63 3.59 -20.34
N PHE A 132 -6.74 3.09 -20.87
CA PHE A 132 -7.15 3.35 -22.25
C PHE A 132 -8.57 3.87 -22.29
N SER A 133 -8.72 5.03 -22.94
CA SER A 133 -9.99 5.60 -23.37
C SER A 133 -10.02 5.55 -24.89
N ILE A 134 -11.12 5.05 -25.46
CA ILE A 134 -11.35 5.01 -26.91
C ILE A 134 -11.39 6.44 -27.52
N LYS A 135 -11.57 7.47 -26.69
CA LYS A 135 -11.49 8.88 -27.09
C LYS A 135 -10.08 9.42 -26.81
N GLU A 136 -9.47 9.97 -27.84
CA GLU A 136 -8.11 10.53 -27.89
C GLU A 136 -7.58 11.11 -26.56
N LYS A 137 -6.34 10.74 -26.20
CA LYS A 137 -5.46 11.41 -25.21
C LYS A 137 -6.06 11.74 -23.83
N SER A 138 -7.08 11.02 -23.35
CA SER A 138 -7.73 11.45 -22.10
C SER A 138 -7.18 10.83 -20.80
N SER A 139 -6.47 9.70 -20.86
CA SER A 139 -6.05 8.97 -19.66
C SER A 139 -4.55 8.71 -19.65
N TYR A 140 -3.90 8.90 -18.50
CA TYR A 140 -2.47 8.66 -18.34
C TYR A 140 -2.19 7.17 -18.23
N SER A 141 -1.10 6.72 -18.85
CA SER A 141 -0.45 5.47 -18.47
C SER A 141 0.73 5.83 -17.58
N ALA A 142 0.97 5.02 -16.55
CA ALA A 142 2.04 5.24 -15.60
C ALA A 142 2.83 3.96 -15.36
N ARG A 143 4.10 4.16 -14.98
CA ARG A 143 5.04 3.12 -14.65
C ARG A 143 5.96 3.59 -13.53
N THR A 144 6.24 2.69 -12.59
CA THR A 144 7.38 2.82 -11.69
C THR A 144 8.23 1.56 -11.70
N THR A 145 9.54 1.76 -11.62
CA THR A 145 10.53 0.69 -11.55
C THR A 145 11.21 0.73 -10.18
N TRP A 146 11.27 -0.41 -9.51
CA TRP A 146 11.72 -0.54 -8.12
C TRP A 146 12.85 -1.55 -8.02
N GLY A 147 13.98 -1.12 -7.46
CA GLY A 147 15.08 -1.98 -7.09
C GLY A 147 14.96 -2.39 -5.63
N VAL A 148 14.90 -3.68 -5.37
CA VAL A 148 14.87 -4.26 -4.03
C VAL A 148 16.29 -4.63 -3.63
N PHE A 149 16.68 -4.27 -2.42
CA PHE A 149 18.03 -4.45 -1.92
C PHE A 149 18.02 -4.64 -0.41
N ARG A 150 19.11 -5.17 0.13
CA ARG A 150 19.29 -5.27 1.58
C ARG A 150 20.06 -4.06 2.10
N HIS A 151 19.50 -3.43 3.13
CA HIS A 151 20.16 -2.32 3.83
C HIS A 151 19.94 -2.44 5.33
N ARG A 152 21.03 -2.35 6.11
CA ARG A 152 21.00 -2.42 7.58
C ARG A 152 20.23 -3.64 8.13
N GLY A 153 20.36 -4.79 7.47
CA GLY A 153 19.70 -6.05 7.86
C GLY A 153 18.22 -6.15 7.51
N ALA A 154 17.63 -5.13 6.87
CA ALA A 154 16.27 -5.16 6.38
C ALA A 154 16.24 -5.20 4.84
N MET A 155 15.16 -5.74 4.29
CA MET A 155 14.86 -5.55 2.88
C MET A 155 14.25 -4.18 2.66
N CYS A 156 14.79 -3.45 1.70
CA CYS A 156 14.38 -2.11 1.30
C CYS A 156 14.05 -2.10 -0.19
N ALA A 157 13.35 -1.06 -0.63
CA ALA A 157 13.08 -0.83 -2.04
C ALA A 157 13.41 0.61 -2.39
N MET A 158 14.03 0.83 -3.54
CA MET A 158 14.34 2.15 -4.06
C MET A 158 13.65 2.33 -5.40
N VAL A 159 13.00 3.48 -5.60
CA VAL A 159 12.49 3.83 -6.93
C VAL A 159 13.68 4.12 -7.85
N LEU A 160 13.82 3.35 -8.92
CA LEU A 160 14.88 3.52 -9.93
C LEU A 160 14.43 4.48 -11.02
N GLU A 161 13.14 4.45 -11.33
CA GLU A 161 12.55 5.21 -12.43
C GLU A 161 11.04 5.40 -12.22
N ALA A 162 10.52 6.51 -12.74
CA ALA A 162 9.10 6.80 -12.78
C ALA A 162 8.73 7.52 -14.09
N TRP A 163 7.73 7.00 -14.79
CA TRP A 163 7.24 7.52 -16.06
C TRP A 163 5.71 7.59 -16.05
N TRP A 164 5.17 8.65 -16.63
CA TRP A 164 3.74 8.78 -16.86
C TRP A 164 3.49 9.70 -18.05
N ASP A 165 2.65 9.27 -18.98
CA ASP A 165 2.29 10.06 -20.15
C ASP A 165 0.98 9.57 -20.79
N ARG A 166 0.44 10.38 -21.71
CA ARG A 166 -0.73 10.07 -22.53
C ARG A 166 -0.28 9.57 -23.88
N VAL A 167 -0.22 8.25 -24.00
CA VAL A 167 0.25 7.56 -25.19
C VAL A 167 -0.84 6.68 -25.81
N THR A 168 -0.72 6.45 -27.12
CA THR A 168 -1.51 5.43 -27.81
C THR A 168 -1.03 4.03 -27.45
N TYR A 169 -1.83 3.00 -27.72
CA TYR A 169 -1.43 1.63 -27.43
C TYR A 169 -0.13 1.18 -28.15
N PRO A 170 0.09 1.46 -29.45
CA PRO A 170 1.35 1.14 -30.11
C PRO A 170 2.57 1.80 -29.46
N GLU A 171 2.44 3.06 -29.03
CA GLU A 171 3.48 3.78 -28.30
C GLU A 171 3.71 3.14 -26.92
N LEU A 172 2.65 2.83 -26.17
CA LEU A 172 2.73 2.16 -24.87
C LEU A 172 3.48 0.82 -24.96
N ARG A 173 3.16 0.01 -25.97
CA ARG A 173 3.83 -1.27 -26.20
C ARG A 173 5.33 -1.08 -26.44
N LYS A 174 5.69 -0.10 -27.28
CA LYS A 174 7.10 0.21 -27.57
C LYS A 174 7.84 0.66 -26.30
N ILE A 175 7.25 1.57 -25.53
CA ILE A 175 7.82 2.07 -24.26
C ILE A 175 7.98 0.93 -23.25
N ALA A 176 7.04 -0.01 -23.21
CA ALA A 176 7.15 -1.17 -22.33
C ALA A 176 8.29 -2.12 -22.72
N GLN A 177 8.51 -2.35 -24.01
CA GLN A 177 9.62 -3.15 -24.51
C GLN A 177 10.97 -2.49 -24.25
N GLU A 178 11.12 -1.20 -24.60
CA GLU A 178 12.36 -0.43 -24.37
C GLU A 178 12.72 -0.39 -22.89
N SER A 179 11.71 -0.24 -22.02
CA SER A 179 11.94 -0.23 -20.58
C SER A 179 12.27 -1.60 -20.01
N TYR A 180 11.70 -2.66 -20.55
CA TYR A 180 12.10 -4.02 -20.16
C TYR A 180 13.58 -4.26 -20.53
N GLU A 181 14.00 -3.84 -21.72
CA GLU A 181 15.40 -3.96 -22.16
C GLU A 181 16.37 -3.10 -21.33
N GLU A 182 15.94 -1.90 -20.91
CA GLU A 182 16.77 -0.98 -20.12
C GLU A 182 16.97 -1.46 -18.67
N TYR A 183 15.91 -1.98 -18.03
CA TYR A 183 15.92 -2.29 -16.60
C TYR A 183 15.98 -3.79 -16.27
N ASP A 184 15.79 -4.67 -17.26
CA ASP A 184 15.75 -6.13 -17.15
C ASP A 184 14.98 -6.63 -15.90
N PRO A 185 13.69 -6.25 -15.73
CA PRO A 185 12.95 -6.52 -14.51
C PRO A 185 12.64 -8.01 -14.32
N ASP A 186 12.89 -8.53 -13.11
CA ASP A 186 12.55 -9.89 -12.71
C ASP A 186 11.03 -10.16 -12.69
N ALA A 187 10.23 -9.11 -12.50
CA ALA A 187 8.78 -9.18 -12.68
C ALA A 187 8.17 -7.86 -13.14
N VAL A 188 7.14 -7.98 -13.97
CA VAL A 188 6.32 -6.87 -14.43
C VAL A 188 4.89 -7.05 -13.93
N LEU A 189 4.42 -6.15 -13.07
CA LEU A 189 3.04 -6.10 -12.60
C LEU A 189 2.21 -5.24 -13.54
N ILE A 190 1.09 -5.76 -14.01
CA ILE A 190 0.15 -5.02 -14.87
C ILE A 190 -1.25 -5.15 -14.31
N GLU A 191 -1.89 -4.01 -14.04
CA GLU A 191 -3.30 -3.99 -13.64
C GLU A 191 -4.21 -4.48 -14.78
N LYS A 192 -5.12 -5.42 -14.49
CA LYS A 192 -6.10 -5.93 -15.44
C LYS A 192 -7.26 -4.95 -15.66
N LYS A 193 -6.95 -3.79 -16.26
CA LYS A 193 -7.97 -2.83 -16.70
C LYS A 193 -7.64 -2.31 -18.09
N ALA A 194 -8.68 -2.11 -18.90
CA ALA A 194 -8.60 -1.53 -20.23
C ALA A 194 -7.49 -2.15 -21.10
N SER A 195 -6.48 -1.37 -21.51
CA SER A 195 -5.34 -1.80 -22.33
C SER A 195 -4.37 -2.76 -21.63
N GLY A 196 -4.47 -2.91 -20.30
CA GLY A 196 -3.58 -3.77 -19.52
C GLY A 196 -3.67 -5.24 -19.93
N GLN A 197 -4.82 -5.70 -20.41
CA GLN A 197 -4.95 -7.05 -20.95
C GLN A 197 -4.16 -7.26 -22.25
N SER A 198 -4.22 -6.30 -23.17
CA SER A 198 -3.46 -6.38 -24.42
C SER A 198 -1.97 -6.28 -24.16
N LEU A 199 -1.54 -5.33 -23.30
CA LEU A 199 -0.12 -5.16 -22.97
C LEU A 199 0.43 -6.43 -22.29
N LEU A 200 -0.32 -7.01 -21.36
CA LEU A 200 0.04 -8.26 -20.70
C LEU A 200 0.19 -9.42 -21.69
N GLN A 201 -0.70 -9.53 -22.69
CA GLN A 201 -0.59 -10.56 -23.73
C GLN A 201 0.66 -10.35 -24.61
N ASP A 202 0.88 -9.11 -25.07
CA ASP A 202 2.01 -8.78 -25.93
C ASP A 202 3.36 -9.03 -25.24
N LEU A 203 3.48 -8.65 -23.95
CA LEU A 203 4.69 -8.88 -23.17
C LEU A 203 4.90 -10.38 -22.86
N ARG A 204 3.84 -11.14 -22.55
CA ARG A 204 3.95 -12.60 -22.40
C ARG A 204 4.40 -13.29 -23.68
N MET A 205 3.90 -12.85 -24.84
CA MET A 205 4.36 -13.36 -26.14
C MET A 205 5.84 -13.03 -26.41
N ALA A 206 6.34 -11.93 -25.85
CA ALA A 206 7.76 -11.57 -25.88
C ALA A 206 8.61 -12.33 -24.85
N GLY A 207 8.03 -13.25 -24.07
CA GLY A 207 8.74 -14.04 -23.05
C GLY A 207 8.94 -13.34 -21.71
N ILE A 208 8.30 -12.18 -21.50
CA ILE A 208 8.46 -11.37 -20.29
C ILE A 208 7.62 -11.94 -19.14
N PRO A 209 8.17 -12.07 -17.92
CA PRO A 209 7.47 -12.60 -16.74
C PRO A 209 6.44 -11.57 -16.19
N VAL A 210 5.29 -11.50 -16.84
CA VAL A 210 4.20 -10.60 -16.44
C VAL A 210 3.25 -11.24 -15.41
N ILE A 211 3.13 -10.57 -14.27
CA ILE A 211 2.20 -10.88 -13.20
C ILE A 211 0.96 -9.99 -13.33
N GLU A 212 -0.20 -10.63 -13.41
CA GLU A 212 -1.48 -9.92 -13.42
C GLU A 212 -1.77 -9.36 -12.03
N TYR A 213 -2.10 -8.07 -11.95
CA TYR A 213 -2.58 -7.43 -10.73
C TYR A 213 -4.07 -7.10 -10.86
N SER A 214 -4.84 -7.46 -9.84
CA SER A 214 -6.23 -7.06 -9.68
C SER A 214 -6.39 -6.43 -8.31
N PRO A 215 -6.74 -5.14 -8.20
CA PRO A 215 -6.92 -4.51 -6.90
C PRO A 215 -8.08 -5.17 -6.14
N ASP A 216 -7.84 -5.45 -4.86
CA ASP A 216 -8.80 -6.08 -3.93
C ASP A 216 -9.63 -5.06 -3.12
N ARG A 217 -9.27 -3.78 -3.21
CA ARG A 217 -9.83 -2.66 -2.44
C ARG A 217 -9.71 -1.35 -3.21
N ASP A 218 -10.40 -0.30 -2.76
CA ASP A 218 -10.30 1.04 -3.35
C ASP A 218 -8.89 1.67 -3.25
N LYS A 219 -8.64 2.75 -4.01
CA LYS A 219 -7.32 3.38 -4.12
C LYS A 219 -6.79 3.87 -2.77
N GLN A 220 -7.65 4.48 -1.95
CA GLN A 220 -7.25 5.01 -0.64
C GLN A 220 -6.87 3.88 0.31
N ALA A 221 -7.70 2.84 0.40
CA ALA A 221 -7.42 1.64 1.17
C ALA A 221 -6.10 0.95 0.77
N ARG A 222 -5.71 0.99 -0.53
CA ARG A 222 -4.40 0.48 -0.99
C ARG A 222 -3.24 1.35 -0.53
N ALA A 223 -3.38 2.67 -0.65
CA ALA A 223 -2.38 3.62 -0.17
C ALA A 223 -2.15 3.46 1.35
N HIS A 224 -3.22 3.27 2.13
CA HIS A 224 -3.11 2.99 3.56
C HIS A 224 -2.34 1.72 3.86
N ALA A 225 -2.70 0.61 3.19
CA ALA A 225 -2.00 -0.64 3.40
C ALA A 225 -0.52 -0.57 2.98
N SER A 226 -0.16 0.30 2.04
CA SER A 226 1.22 0.48 1.61
C SER A 226 2.02 1.43 2.50
N SER A 227 1.35 2.35 3.20
CA SER A 227 1.99 3.40 4.02
C SER A 227 2.96 2.85 5.08
N ALA A 228 2.69 1.66 5.64
CA ALA A 228 3.53 1.02 6.64
C ALA A 228 4.99 0.82 6.18
N LEU A 229 5.22 0.54 4.88
CA LEU A 229 6.58 0.39 4.36
C LEU A 229 7.34 1.71 4.27
N LEU A 230 6.64 2.79 3.95
CA LEU A 230 7.23 4.13 3.95
C LEU A 230 7.53 4.56 5.38
N GLU A 231 6.56 4.41 6.27
CA GLU A 231 6.69 4.80 7.68
C GLU A 231 7.86 4.10 8.38
N ASP A 232 8.11 2.82 8.06
CA ASP A 232 9.26 2.07 8.59
C ASP A 232 10.61 2.46 7.96
N GLY A 233 10.64 3.47 7.08
CA GLY A 233 11.86 3.97 6.43
C GLY A 233 12.48 2.98 5.45
N ARG A 234 11.67 2.11 4.82
CA ARG A 234 12.15 1.07 3.88
C ARG A 234 12.11 1.50 2.41
N ILE A 235 11.50 2.64 2.12
CA ILE A 235 11.32 3.14 0.75
C ILE A 235 12.30 4.28 0.50
N TYR A 236 13.20 4.05 -0.46
CA TYR A 236 14.28 4.94 -0.81
C TYR A 236 14.05 5.61 -2.16
N PHE A 237 14.74 6.72 -2.40
CA PHE A 237 14.81 7.36 -3.70
C PHE A 237 16.21 7.93 -3.99
N PRO A 238 16.64 8.00 -5.26
CA PRO A 238 17.92 8.57 -5.63
C PRO A 238 17.92 10.09 -5.41
N LYS A 239 18.79 10.56 -4.52
CA LYS A 239 18.90 11.99 -4.19
C LYS A 239 19.30 12.81 -5.43
N GLY A 240 18.73 14.02 -5.53
CA GLY A 240 19.03 14.96 -6.63
C GLY A 240 18.30 14.69 -7.94
N LYS A 241 17.54 13.59 -8.06
CA LYS A 241 16.71 13.31 -9.24
C LYS A 241 15.38 14.08 -9.13
N LYS A 242 15.15 15.03 -10.04
CA LYS A 242 13.92 15.85 -10.08
C LYS A 242 12.66 15.00 -10.25
N TRP A 243 12.71 13.97 -11.09
CA TRP A 243 11.57 13.08 -11.33
C TRP A 243 11.16 12.33 -10.06
N ALA A 244 12.13 11.93 -9.21
CA ALA A 244 11.86 11.20 -7.97
C ALA A 244 11.16 12.12 -6.96
N LYS A 245 11.62 13.37 -6.86
CA LYS A 245 10.95 14.39 -6.03
C LYS A 245 9.52 14.65 -6.51
N ASN A 246 9.31 14.80 -7.82
CA ASN A 246 7.97 15.00 -8.38
C ASN A 246 7.04 13.82 -8.05
N LEU A 247 7.53 12.58 -8.14
CA LEU A 247 6.78 11.39 -7.73
C LEU A 247 6.36 11.48 -6.26
N ILE A 248 7.31 11.81 -5.37
CA ILE A 248 7.06 11.93 -3.93
C ILE A 248 6.01 13.01 -3.65
N ASP A 249 6.10 14.17 -4.31
CA ASP A 249 5.15 15.27 -4.14
C ASP A 249 3.74 14.85 -4.61
N ILE A 250 3.62 14.10 -5.70
CA ILE A 250 2.34 13.53 -6.17
C ILE A 250 1.79 12.53 -5.14
N CYS A 251 2.61 11.60 -4.65
CA CYS A 251 2.20 10.64 -3.62
C CYS A 251 1.75 11.35 -2.33
N ALA A 252 2.45 12.40 -1.90
CA ALA A 252 2.12 13.16 -0.70
C ALA A 252 0.83 13.97 -0.83
N ALA A 253 0.50 14.42 -2.04
CA ALA A 253 -0.73 15.13 -2.32
C ALA A 253 -1.95 14.20 -2.49
N PHE A 254 -1.77 12.87 -2.56
CA PHE A 254 -2.86 11.91 -2.65
C PHE A 254 -3.68 11.86 -1.34
N PRO A 255 -5.03 11.86 -1.39
CA PRO A 255 -5.91 11.68 -2.57
C PRO A 255 -6.42 12.98 -3.22
N ALA A 256 -5.82 14.13 -2.93
CA ALA A 256 -6.32 15.44 -3.39
C ALA A 256 -5.93 15.80 -4.84
N VAL A 257 -5.20 14.94 -5.55
CA VAL A 257 -4.74 15.16 -6.93
C VAL A 257 -5.60 14.40 -7.94
N GLU A 258 -5.94 15.05 -9.07
CA GLU A 258 -6.79 14.45 -10.11
C GLU A 258 -6.09 13.36 -10.93
N ASN A 259 -4.76 13.44 -11.10
CA ASN A 259 -3.98 12.44 -11.84
C ASN A 259 -3.17 11.62 -10.82
N ASP A 260 -3.76 10.54 -10.33
CA ASP A 260 -3.22 9.66 -9.29
C ASP A 260 -2.77 8.28 -9.81
N ASP A 261 -2.85 8.03 -11.12
CA ASP A 261 -2.49 6.74 -11.75
C ASP A 261 -1.05 6.31 -11.41
N ILE A 262 -0.13 7.26 -11.27
CA ILE A 262 1.25 6.95 -10.84
C ILE A 262 1.32 6.48 -9.38
N VAL A 263 0.43 6.97 -8.51
CA VAL A 263 0.32 6.52 -7.11
C VAL A 263 -0.17 5.08 -7.07
N ASP A 264 -1.04 4.68 -8.00
CA ASP A 264 -1.47 3.29 -8.14
C ASP A 264 -0.29 2.36 -8.48
N THR A 265 0.61 2.77 -9.37
CA THR A 265 1.81 1.97 -9.67
C THR A 265 2.69 1.75 -8.43
N CYS A 266 2.85 2.78 -7.58
CA CYS A 266 3.61 2.68 -6.33
C CYS A 266 2.94 1.74 -5.33
N THR A 267 1.65 1.95 -5.06
CA THR A 267 0.91 1.12 -4.09
C THR A 267 0.83 -0.35 -4.54
N GLN A 268 0.66 -0.60 -5.83
CA GLN A 268 0.72 -1.94 -6.42
C GLN A 268 2.08 -2.61 -6.17
N ALA A 269 3.19 -1.90 -6.43
CA ALA A 269 4.54 -2.40 -6.18
C ALA A 269 4.77 -2.69 -4.69
N TRP A 270 4.45 -1.74 -3.82
CA TRP A 270 4.64 -1.86 -2.38
C TRP A 270 3.81 -2.98 -1.77
N LEU A 271 2.56 -3.18 -2.18
CA LEU A 271 1.74 -4.30 -1.73
C LEU A 271 2.30 -5.64 -2.20
N ARG A 272 2.84 -5.71 -3.43
CA ARG A 272 3.52 -6.91 -3.95
C ARG A 272 4.78 -7.24 -3.18
N LEU A 273 5.61 -6.22 -2.88
CA LEU A 273 6.82 -6.36 -2.09
C LEU A 273 6.50 -6.78 -0.66
N ARG A 274 5.48 -6.18 -0.06
CA ARG A 274 4.98 -6.56 1.26
C ARG A 274 4.58 -8.04 1.29
N LYS A 275 3.77 -8.50 0.33
CA LYS A 275 3.39 -9.92 0.21
C LYS A 275 4.61 -10.82 -0.02
N GLY A 276 5.54 -10.40 -0.89
CA GLY A 276 6.76 -11.16 -1.21
C GLY A 276 7.72 -11.31 -0.02
N TRP A 277 7.89 -10.26 0.79
CA TRP A 277 8.68 -10.31 2.02
C TRP A 277 8.10 -11.23 3.10
N PHE A 278 6.79 -11.54 3.04
CA PHE A 278 6.18 -12.54 3.92
C PHE A 278 6.33 -13.98 3.40
N VAL A 279 6.77 -14.21 2.15
CA VAL A 279 7.00 -15.56 1.60
C VAL A 279 8.37 -16.13 1.98
N THR A 280 9.23 -15.37 2.68
CA THR A 280 10.38 -15.96 3.38
C THR A 280 10.02 -16.31 4.82
N HIS A 281 9.17 -17.32 4.99
CA HIS A 281 9.42 -18.33 6.03
C HIS A 281 10.21 -19.45 5.36
N SER A 282 11.51 -19.23 5.16
CA SER A 282 12.47 -20.30 4.90
C SER A 282 12.85 -20.92 6.25
N GLY A 283 11.91 -21.70 6.77
CA GLY A 283 12.05 -22.51 7.96
C GLY A 283 11.08 -23.67 7.78
N ASP A 284 11.42 -24.53 6.83
CA ASP A 284 11.09 -25.96 6.73
C ASP A 284 11.38 -26.41 5.29
N TYR A 285 12.63 -26.84 5.09
CA TYR A 285 13.10 -28.03 4.36
C TYR A 285 14.62 -27.86 4.20
N GLU A 286 15.34 -28.30 5.23
CA GLU A 286 16.68 -28.85 5.06
C GLU A 286 16.55 -30.16 4.25
N ASP A 287 17.61 -30.46 3.49
CA ASP A 287 17.88 -31.66 2.70
C ASP A 287 17.13 -31.83 1.36
N ASP A 288 17.79 -31.41 0.27
CA ASP A 288 18.53 -32.37 -0.56
C ASP A 288 19.50 -31.64 -1.50
N ASP A 289 20.79 -31.97 -1.37
CA ASP A 289 21.83 -31.67 -2.34
C ASP A 289 21.47 -32.29 -3.70
N GLU A 290 21.29 -31.47 -4.75
CA GLU A 290 21.54 -31.92 -6.12
C GLU A 290 22.43 -30.92 -6.88
N PRO A 291 23.45 -31.42 -7.62
CA PRO A 291 24.56 -30.60 -8.10
C PRO A 291 24.18 -29.72 -9.29
N MET A 292 24.80 -28.54 -9.32
CA MET A 292 24.85 -27.60 -10.45
C MET A 292 24.89 -28.31 -11.81
N ARG A 293 23.83 -28.13 -12.62
CA ARG A 293 23.91 -28.36 -14.07
C ARG A 293 24.79 -27.28 -14.69
N LYS A 294 26.07 -27.61 -14.92
CA LYS A 294 26.93 -26.92 -15.87
C LYS A 294 26.19 -26.77 -17.20
N ARG A 295 26.01 -25.53 -17.67
CA ARG A 295 25.68 -25.28 -19.08
C ARG A 295 26.82 -25.81 -19.94
N LEU A 296 26.53 -26.90 -20.65
CA LEU A 296 27.38 -27.43 -21.69
C LEU A 296 27.29 -26.49 -22.90
N THR A 297 28.37 -25.80 -23.22
CA THR A 297 28.52 -25.13 -24.51
C THR A 297 28.71 -26.20 -25.59
N MET A 298 27.70 -26.43 -26.43
CA MET A 298 27.89 -27.18 -27.67
C MET A 298 28.43 -26.23 -28.75
N TYR A 299 29.76 -26.18 -28.86
CA TYR A 299 30.51 -25.97 -30.10
C TYR A 299 31.92 -26.55 -29.86
N GLY A 300 32.26 -27.62 -30.59
CA GLY A 300 33.56 -28.30 -30.53
C GLY A 300 33.43 -29.81 -30.44
#